data_AF-A0A959K3B7-F1
#
_entry.id   AF-A0A959K3B7-F1
#
_cell.length_a   1.000
_cell.length_b   1.000
_cell.length_c   1.000
_cell.angle_alpha   90.00
_cell.angle_beta   90.00
_cell.angle_gamma   90.00
#
_symmetry.space_group_name_H-M   'P 1'
#
loop_
_entity.id
_entity.type
_entity.pdbx_description
1 polymer ?
#
loop_
_entity_poly.entity_id
_entity_poly.type
_entity_poly.pdbx_seq_one_letter_code
_entity_poly.pdbx_strand_id
1 'polypeptide(L)'
;MKPTLIIALLIFGFPNLFSQNNPSPFIGTNLARGNNLRVLRLAVSCNGEFTQSVTGANDQEKVAEVIRQMKEWLKPINDIYGREYCVRFELIPDNLLASIIFTDPATDPWPDMSGSGCDGNANILDIQATTIDGIVGAGNYDFSHVILSNSFNGGCAGGFKTGYSGGFDLPVTRHEMGHQFSQDHTINNDGNNNFEPENAGRSIQGGNTDPYAHSRSYHELALHLSTTEAGTGTDVPTGNNIPTVDAGPDRTIPASTPFRLEGMATDPDAGDLITYVWDQLDGGVAQDLPTANDTEGALFSRMVPAVQSYREYPKLSRVLDHDFATEEEDLPTQSRDLNFRLTVNDNHKFNYNGQLINASG
;
A
#
# COMPACT_ATOMS: atom_id res chain seq x y z
N MET A 1 -20.30 -42.21 61.20
CA MET A 1 -20.81 -41.08 60.39
C MET A 1 -19.66 -40.11 60.17
N LYS A 2 -19.05 -40.13 58.99
CA LYS A 2 -18.01 -39.18 58.58
C LYS A 2 -18.69 -38.12 57.70
N PRO A 3 -18.54 -36.82 57.98
CA PRO A 3 -19.18 -35.79 57.17
C PRO A 3 -18.40 -35.61 55.85
N THR A 4 -19.13 -35.66 54.74
CA THR A 4 -18.63 -35.38 53.40
C THR A 4 -18.48 -33.87 53.24
N LEU A 5 -17.24 -33.39 53.08
CA LEU A 5 -16.96 -32.00 52.75
C LEU A 5 -17.24 -31.79 51.26
N ILE A 6 -18.33 -31.09 50.94
CA ILE A 6 -18.63 -30.63 49.59
C ILE A 6 -17.72 -29.43 49.32
N ILE A 7 -16.69 -29.63 48.49
CA ILE A 7 -15.89 -28.54 47.94
C ILE A 7 -16.75 -27.87 46.86
N ALA A 8 -17.31 -26.71 47.18
CA ALA A 8 -17.86 -25.82 46.17
C ALA A 8 -16.68 -25.26 45.35
N LEU A 9 -16.51 -25.79 44.14
CA LEU A 9 -15.60 -25.23 43.16
C LEU A 9 -16.18 -23.89 42.70
N LEU A 10 -15.71 -22.79 43.31
CA LEU A 10 -15.88 -21.45 42.78
C LEU A 10 -15.14 -21.40 41.43
N ILE A 11 -15.90 -21.62 40.36
CA ILE A 11 -15.45 -21.29 39.01
C ILE A 11 -15.43 -19.76 38.97
N PHE A 12 -14.26 -19.17 39.23
CA PHE A 12 -14.00 -17.81 38.79
C PHE A 12 -14.08 -17.84 37.27
N GLY A 13 -15.17 -17.28 36.73
CA GLY A 13 -15.21 -16.95 35.32
C GLY A 13 -14.03 -16.03 35.05
N PHE A 14 -13.08 -16.48 34.23
CA PHE A 14 -12.16 -15.56 33.59
C PHE A 14 -13.05 -14.52 32.89
N PRO A 15 -12.90 -13.21 33.15
CA PRO A 15 -13.49 -12.25 32.25
C PRO A 15 -12.97 -12.60 30.86
N ASN A 16 -13.86 -12.61 29.87
CA ASN A 16 -13.46 -12.72 28.48
C ASN A 16 -12.35 -11.68 28.25
N LEU A 17 -11.10 -12.15 28.18
CA LEU A 17 -9.99 -11.41 27.61
C LEU A 17 -10.38 -11.28 26.14
N PHE A 18 -11.11 -10.20 25.81
CA PHE A 18 -11.02 -9.66 24.46
C PHE A 18 -9.53 -9.58 24.17
N SER A 19 -9.09 -10.18 23.06
CA SER A 19 -7.69 -10.20 22.68
C SER A 19 -7.17 -8.77 22.76
N GLN A 20 -6.28 -8.46 23.71
CA GLN A 20 -5.69 -7.13 23.86
C GLN A 20 -4.98 -6.69 22.56
N ASN A 21 -4.69 -7.63 21.67
CA ASN A 21 -4.07 -7.37 20.39
C ASN A 21 -4.83 -8.01 19.24
N ASN A 22 -5.00 -7.25 18.16
CA ASN A 22 -5.43 -7.79 16.87
C ASN A 22 -4.23 -7.79 15.90
N PRO A 23 -3.27 -8.72 16.04
CA PRO A 23 -2.10 -8.72 15.17
C PRO A 23 -2.52 -8.97 13.73
N SER A 24 -1.78 -8.38 12.78
CA SER A 24 -1.98 -8.60 11.36
C SER A 24 -2.00 -10.11 11.04
N PRO A 25 -2.88 -10.59 10.16
CA PRO A 25 -2.89 -11.99 9.73
C PRO A 25 -1.59 -12.40 9.03
N PHE A 26 -0.76 -11.43 8.63
CA PHE A 26 0.53 -11.67 8.03
C PHE A 26 1.67 -11.80 9.05
N ILE A 27 1.45 -11.62 10.36
CA ILE A 27 2.53 -11.81 11.33
C ILE A 27 3.11 -13.22 11.22
N GLY A 28 4.45 -13.33 11.20
CA GLY A 28 5.15 -14.61 11.03
C GLY A 28 5.14 -15.19 9.60
N THR A 29 4.55 -14.50 8.62
CA THR A 29 4.69 -14.88 7.20
C THR A 29 5.85 -14.14 6.54
N ASN A 30 6.36 -14.71 5.45
CA ASN A 30 7.36 -14.09 4.59
C ASN A 30 6.93 -14.30 3.12
N LEU A 31 6.45 -13.22 2.49
CA LEU A 31 6.04 -13.18 1.09
C LEU A 31 6.98 -12.30 0.26
N ALA A 32 8.28 -12.55 0.36
CA ALA A 32 9.30 -11.78 -0.35
C ALA A 32 9.12 -11.81 -1.88
N ARG A 33 9.49 -10.70 -2.52
CA ARG A 33 9.50 -10.49 -3.97
C ARG A 33 10.87 -9.94 -4.38
N GLY A 34 11.16 -9.95 -5.68
CA GLY A 34 12.42 -9.43 -6.22
C GLY A 34 13.05 -10.25 -7.33
N ASN A 35 12.93 -11.58 -7.29
CA ASN A 35 13.54 -12.46 -8.30
C ASN A 35 13.00 -12.25 -9.72
N ASN A 36 11.72 -11.86 -9.82
CA ASN A 36 11.04 -11.61 -11.08
C ASN A 36 10.21 -10.33 -10.97
N LEU A 37 10.46 -9.41 -11.90
CA LEU A 37 9.64 -8.22 -12.12
C LEU A 37 8.36 -8.65 -12.82
N ARG A 38 7.20 -8.41 -12.17
CA ARG A 38 5.90 -8.63 -12.77
C ARG A 38 5.54 -7.43 -13.66
N VAL A 39 5.53 -7.62 -14.98
CA VAL A 39 5.16 -6.60 -15.96
C VAL A 39 3.68 -6.76 -16.35
N LEU A 40 2.89 -5.71 -16.18
CA LEU A 40 1.46 -5.65 -16.49
C LEU A 40 1.20 -4.67 -17.62
N ARG A 41 0.47 -5.09 -18.66
CA ARG A 41 -0.01 -4.21 -19.71
C ARG A 41 -1.17 -3.37 -19.18
N LEU A 42 -0.99 -2.06 -19.17
CA LEU A 42 -1.87 -1.08 -18.57
C LEU A 42 -2.70 -0.37 -19.65
N ALA A 43 -4.02 -0.52 -19.58
CA ALA A 43 -4.96 0.30 -20.32
C ALA A 43 -5.39 1.50 -19.47
N VAL A 44 -5.06 2.71 -19.90
CA VAL A 44 -5.52 3.94 -19.23
C VAL A 44 -6.49 4.66 -20.14
N SER A 45 -7.69 4.93 -19.62
CA SER A 45 -8.73 5.66 -20.32
C SER A 45 -8.95 7.04 -19.68
N CYS A 46 -9.52 7.98 -20.42
CA CYS A 46 -9.85 9.33 -19.94
C CYS A 46 -11.28 9.70 -20.34
N ASN A 47 -12.01 10.40 -19.48
CA ASN A 47 -13.27 11.04 -19.87
C ASN A 47 -13.03 12.25 -20.78
N GLY A 48 -14.06 12.61 -21.56
CA GLY A 48 -14.00 13.69 -22.55
C GLY A 48 -13.60 15.02 -21.94
N GLU A 49 -14.07 15.31 -20.72
CA GLU A 49 -13.77 16.54 -19.99
C GLU A 49 -12.28 16.67 -19.71
N PHE A 50 -11.63 15.59 -19.25
CA PHE A 50 -10.19 15.57 -19.01
C PHE A 50 -9.42 15.84 -20.31
N THR A 51 -9.74 15.10 -21.37
CA THR A 51 -9.07 15.25 -22.67
C THR A 51 -9.27 16.65 -23.25
N GLN A 52 -10.44 17.26 -23.10
CA GLN A 52 -10.68 18.62 -23.57
C GLN A 52 -9.92 19.68 -22.76
N SER A 53 -9.52 19.38 -21.52
CA SER A 53 -8.76 20.31 -20.67
C SER A 53 -7.28 20.44 -21.04
N VAL A 54 -6.70 19.47 -21.76
CA VAL A 54 -5.27 19.53 -22.13
C VAL A 54 -5.02 20.45 -23.32
N THR A 55 -3.75 20.82 -23.52
CA THR A 55 -3.34 21.65 -24.66
C THR A 55 -3.43 20.87 -25.97
N GLY A 56 -3.86 21.54 -27.04
CA GLY A 56 -3.93 21.00 -28.40
C GLY A 56 -4.96 21.76 -29.23
N ALA A 57 -4.69 21.98 -30.52
CA ALA A 57 -5.57 22.75 -31.40
C ALA A 57 -6.78 21.94 -31.89
N ASN A 58 -6.72 20.62 -31.81
CA ASN A 58 -7.76 19.69 -32.24
C ASN A 58 -7.68 18.39 -31.43
N ASP A 59 -8.70 17.53 -31.57
CA ASP A 59 -8.83 16.27 -30.84
C ASP A 59 -7.63 15.32 -31.01
N GLN A 60 -7.05 15.24 -32.22
CA GLN A 60 -5.87 14.40 -32.46
C GLN A 60 -4.65 14.88 -31.65
N GLU A 61 -4.42 16.20 -31.61
CA GLU A 61 -3.34 16.80 -30.81
C GLU A 61 -3.59 16.62 -29.31
N LYS A 62 -4.84 16.73 -28.85
CA LYS A 62 -5.21 16.51 -27.45
C LYS A 62 -5.00 15.06 -27.01
N VAL A 63 -5.41 14.09 -27.82
CA VAL A 63 -5.15 12.66 -27.55
C VAL A 63 -3.64 12.39 -27.47
N ALA A 64 -2.85 12.96 -28.39
CA ALA A 64 -1.39 12.80 -28.36
C ALA A 64 -0.77 13.42 -27.10
N GLU A 65 -1.27 14.58 -26.66
CA GLU A 65 -0.84 15.22 -25.42
C GLU A 65 -1.21 14.40 -24.18
N VAL A 66 -2.42 13.83 -24.11
CA VAL A 66 -2.83 12.91 -23.04
C VAL A 66 -1.89 11.70 -22.98
N ILE A 67 -1.61 11.03 -24.10
CA ILE A 67 -0.69 9.89 -24.13
C ILE A 67 0.72 10.30 -23.65
N ARG A 68 1.19 11.49 -24.05
CA ARG A 68 2.47 12.03 -23.57
C ARG A 68 2.47 12.23 -22.05
N GLN A 69 1.40 12.79 -21.48
CA GLN A 69 1.26 12.98 -20.04
C GLN A 69 1.17 11.65 -19.29
N MET A 70 0.41 10.66 -19.80
CA MET A 70 0.35 9.31 -19.23
C MET A 70 1.75 8.67 -19.13
N LYS A 71 2.59 8.83 -20.16
CA LYS A 71 3.96 8.30 -20.17
C LYS A 71 4.85 8.94 -19.11
N GLU A 72 4.66 10.23 -18.81
CA GLU A 72 5.40 10.91 -17.73
C GLU A 72 4.85 10.56 -16.35
N TRP A 73 3.54 10.52 -16.18
CA TRP A 73 2.85 10.15 -14.94
C TRP A 73 3.15 8.72 -14.51
N LEU A 74 3.30 7.78 -15.45
CA LEU A 74 3.57 6.39 -15.13
C LEU A 74 5.00 6.15 -14.61
N LYS A 75 5.96 7.03 -14.89
CA LYS A 75 7.35 6.87 -14.43
C LYS A 75 7.47 6.79 -12.89
N PRO A 76 7.00 7.78 -12.11
CA PRO A 76 7.08 7.71 -10.65
C PRO A 76 6.21 6.59 -10.07
N ILE A 77 5.08 6.23 -10.70
CA ILE A 77 4.29 5.06 -10.29
C ILE A 77 5.14 3.79 -10.42
N ASN A 78 5.81 3.60 -11.55
CA ASN A 78 6.70 2.47 -11.78
C ASN A 78 7.92 2.47 -10.84
N ASP A 79 8.46 3.64 -10.46
CA ASP A 79 9.54 3.70 -9.48
C ASP A 79 9.07 3.22 -8.09
N ILE A 80 7.84 3.56 -7.70
CA ILE A 80 7.23 3.13 -6.43
C ILE A 80 6.90 1.64 -6.49
N TYR A 81 6.14 1.19 -7.49
CA TYR A 81 5.69 -0.19 -7.59
C TYR A 81 6.83 -1.17 -7.90
N GLY A 82 7.86 -0.73 -8.62
CA GLY A 82 9.07 -1.51 -8.85
C GLY A 82 9.84 -1.71 -7.56
N ARG A 83 10.01 -0.64 -6.76
CA ARG A 83 10.71 -0.68 -5.48
C ARG A 83 9.95 -1.47 -4.42
N GLU A 84 8.68 -1.13 -4.17
CA GLU A 84 7.90 -1.70 -3.07
C GLU A 84 7.35 -3.08 -3.39
N TYR A 85 7.15 -3.42 -4.67
CA TYR A 85 6.39 -4.62 -5.02
C TYR A 85 7.02 -5.47 -6.11
N CYS A 86 8.10 -5.04 -6.77
CA CYS A 86 8.62 -5.71 -7.96
C CYS A 86 7.50 -5.86 -9.03
N VAL A 87 6.75 -4.78 -9.25
CA VAL A 87 5.70 -4.66 -10.28
C VAL A 87 6.02 -3.48 -11.20
N ARG A 88 5.77 -3.65 -12.49
CA ARG A 88 5.88 -2.59 -13.49
C ARG A 88 4.69 -2.59 -14.41
N PHE A 89 4.25 -1.40 -14.78
CA PHE A 89 3.21 -1.17 -15.77
C PHE A 89 3.82 -0.71 -17.09
N GLU A 90 3.30 -1.23 -18.19
CA GLU A 90 3.57 -0.78 -19.54
C GLU A 90 2.26 -0.39 -20.21
N LEU A 91 2.16 0.86 -20.67
CA LEU A 91 0.96 1.25 -21.41
C LEU A 91 0.79 0.36 -22.64
N ILE A 92 -0.45 -0.04 -22.94
CA ILE A 92 -0.77 -0.73 -24.20
C ILE A 92 -0.35 0.13 -25.42
N PRO A 93 -0.21 -0.45 -26.62
CA PRO A 93 0.18 0.30 -27.80
C PRO A 93 -0.63 1.59 -28.01
N ASP A 94 0.04 2.68 -28.43
CA ASP A 94 -0.55 4.02 -28.55
C ASP A 94 -1.84 4.02 -29.40
N ASN A 95 -1.95 3.16 -30.42
CA ASN A 95 -3.15 3.05 -31.26
C ASN A 95 -4.35 2.43 -30.50
N LEU A 96 -4.10 1.54 -29.54
CA LEU A 96 -5.14 1.00 -28.66
C LEU A 96 -5.48 1.99 -27.54
N LEU A 97 -4.48 2.65 -26.92
CA LEU A 97 -4.74 3.73 -25.96
C LEU A 97 -5.63 4.81 -26.56
N ALA A 98 -5.30 5.27 -27.78
CA ALA A 98 -6.07 6.32 -28.45
C ALA A 98 -7.55 5.95 -28.64
N SER A 99 -7.89 4.66 -28.75
CA SER A 99 -9.29 4.21 -28.87
C SER A 99 -10.10 4.31 -27.57
N ILE A 100 -9.44 4.48 -26.43
CA ILE A 100 -10.05 4.65 -25.10
C ILE A 100 -9.71 6.01 -24.48
N ILE A 101 -9.19 6.95 -25.26
CA ILE A 101 -9.08 8.36 -24.85
C ILE A 101 -10.19 9.11 -25.57
N PHE A 102 -11.24 9.45 -24.84
CA PHE A 102 -12.39 10.08 -25.43
C PHE A 102 -12.23 11.60 -25.46
N THR A 103 -12.64 12.22 -26.55
CA THR A 103 -12.48 13.67 -26.77
C THR A 103 -13.78 14.43 -26.64
N ASP A 104 -14.94 13.80 -26.76
CA ASP A 104 -16.23 14.47 -26.70
C ASP A 104 -16.98 14.09 -25.41
N PRO A 105 -17.07 15.01 -24.42
CA PRO A 105 -17.82 14.81 -23.18
C PRO A 105 -19.27 14.32 -23.37
N ALA A 106 -19.89 14.62 -24.51
CA ALA A 106 -21.27 14.25 -24.76
C ALA A 106 -21.45 12.80 -25.23
N THR A 107 -20.39 12.17 -25.72
CA THR A 107 -20.46 10.84 -26.36
C THR A 107 -19.52 9.81 -25.76
N ASP A 108 -18.69 10.19 -24.81
CA ASP A 108 -17.83 9.26 -24.11
C ASP A 108 -18.61 8.35 -23.14
N PRO A 109 -18.11 7.13 -22.85
CA PRO A 109 -18.82 6.16 -22.02
C PRO A 109 -18.69 6.45 -20.52
N TRP A 110 -17.85 7.40 -20.12
CA TRP A 110 -17.63 7.77 -18.72
C TRP A 110 -18.53 8.95 -18.38
N PRO A 111 -19.51 8.79 -17.48
CA PRO A 111 -20.33 9.93 -17.08
C PRO A 111 -19.46 11.04 -16.45
N ASP A 112 -19.88 12.29 -16.62
CA ASP A 112 -19.28 13.42 -15.89
C ASP A 112 -19.42 13.17 -14.38
N MET A 113 -18.29 13.30 -13.68
CA MET A 113 -18.17 13.03 -12.27
C MET A 113 -17.81 14.32 -11.54
N SER A 114 -18.61 14.66 -10.55
CA SER A 114 -18.31 15.74 -9.59
C SER A 114 -18.31 15.17 -8.18
N GLY A 115 -17.46 15.72 -7.30
CA GLY A 115 -17.34 15.28 -5.92
C GLY A 115 -15.90 14.97 -5.50
N SER A 116 -15.77 14.16 -4.46
CA SER A 116 -14.49 13.79 -3.86
C SER A 116 -14.46 12.34 -3.39
N GLY A 117 -13.26 11.81 -3.15
CA GLY A 117 -13.08 10.43 -2.69
C GLY A 117 -13.73 9.42 -3.65
N CYS A 118 -14.49 8.48 -3.10
CA CYS A 118 -15.16 7.41 -3.84
C CYS A 118 -16.64 7.74 -4.18
N ASP A 119 -17.01 9.02 -4.21
CA ASP A 119 -18.38 9.46 -4.52
C ASP A 119 -18.80 9.03 -5.93
N GLY A 120 -19.98 8.40 -6.04
CA GLY A 120 -20.56 7.97 -7.32
C GLY A 120 -19.82 6.81 -8.01
N ASN A 121 -18.99 6.07 -7.28
CA ASN A 121 -18.09 5.04 -7.82
C ASN A 121 -18.71 4.07 -8.85
N ALA A 122 -19.94 3.62 -8.64
CA ALA A 122 -20.66 2.67 -9.49
C ALA A 122 -20.78 3.18 -10.94
N ASN A 123 -20.80 4.51 -11.12
CA ASN A 123 -20.86 5.15 -12.43
C ASN A 123 -19.67 4.81 -13.34
N ILE A 124 -18.50 4.53 -12.75
CA ILE A 124 -17.29 4.13 -13.46
C ILE A 124 -17.01 2.64 -13.24
N LEU A 125 -16.96 2.20 -11.99
CA LEU A 125 -16.49 0.86 -11.63
C LEU A 125 -17.33 -0.27 -12.23
N ASP A 126 -18.66 -0.10 -12.32
CA ASP A 126 -19.55 -1.17 -12.81
C ASP A 126 -19.44 -1.38 -14.32
N ILE A 127 -19.02 -0.35 -15.06
CA ILE A 127 -18.95 -0.37 -16.53
C ILE A 127 -17.53 -0.39 -17.08
N GLN A 128 -16.51 -0.12 -16.26
CA GLN A 128 -15.13 0.10 -16.74
C GLN A 128 -14.54 -1.10 -17.45
N ALA A 129 -14.54 -2.27 -16.81
CA ALA A 129 -13.96 -3.47 -17.39
C ALA A 129 -14.68 -3.86 -18.70
N THR A 130 -16.02 -3.84 -18.71
CA THR A 130 -16.81 -4.24 -19.89
C THR A 130 -16.65 -3.26 -21.04
N THR A 131 -16.56 -1.97 -20.77
CA THR A 131 -16.29 -0.93 -21.79
C THR A 131 -14.91 -1.09 -22.40
N ILE A 132 -13.85 -1.21 -21.58
CA ILE A 132 -12.48 -1.34 -22.09
C ILE A 132 -12.30 -2.69 -22.80
N ASP A 133 -12.89 -3.78 -22.29
CA ASP A 133 -12.91 -5.09 -22.94
C ASP A 133 -13.57 -5.03 -24.33
N GLY A 134 -14.67 -4.29 -24.47
CA GLY A 134 -15.38 -4.15 -25.74
C GLY A 134 -14.61 -3.38 -26.81
N ILE A 135 -13.78 -2.41 -26.41
CA ILE A 135 -13.03 -1.54 -27.33
C ILE A 135 -11.64 -2.08 -27.62
N VAL A 136 -10.88 -2.41 -26.57
CA VAL A 136 -9.48 -2.84 -26.65
C VAL A 136 -9.37 -4.35 -26.81
N GLY A 137 -10.33 -5.11 -26.29
CA GLY A 137 -10.27 -6.57 -26.17
C GLY A 137 -9.60 -7.00 -24.87
N ALA A 138 -10.28 -7.85 -24.10
CA ALA A 138 -9.85 -8.31 -22.77
C ALA A 138 -8.45 -8.95 -22.72
N GLY A 139 -8.00 -9.54 -23.84
CA GLY A 139 -6.68 -10.17 -23.94
C GLY A 139 -5.52 -9.21 -24.24
N ASN A 140 -5.81 -7.95 -24.57
CA ASN A 140 -4.80 -6.96 -24.97
C ASN A 140 -4.26 -6.12 -23.80
N TYR A 141 -4.81 -6.28 -22.60
CA TYR A 141 -4.38 -5.59 -21.39
C TYR A 141 -4.61 -6.46 -20.15
N ASP A 142 -3.82 -6.19 -19.11
CA ASP A 142 -3.82 -6.93 -17.85
C ASP A 142 -4.48 -6.12 -16.74
N PHE A 143 -4.20 -4.81 -16.69
CA PHE A 143 -4.68 -3.88 -15.67
C PHE A 143 -5.28 -2.65 -16.33
N SER A 144 -6.27 -2.01 -15.70
CA SER A 144 -6.85 -0.76 -16.22
C SER A 144 -7.17 0.27 -15.17
N HIS A 145 -7.09 1.53 -15.56
CA HIS A 145 -7.39 2.69 -14.72
C HIS A 145 -8.04 3.80 -15.57
N VAL A 146 -9.01 4.53 -15.01
CA VAL A 146 -9.66 5.67 -15.67
C VAL A 146 -9.21 6.97 -15.02
N ILE A 147 -8.86 7.96 -15.83
CA ILE A 147 -8.52 9.30 -15.40
C ILE A 147 -9.72 10.21 -15.65
N LEU A 148 -10.27 10.75 -14.58
CA LEU A 148 -11.38 11.69 -14.63
C LEU A 148 -10.86 13.13 -14.76
N SER A 149 -11.78 14.07 -14.98
CA SER A 149 -11.49 15.50 -14.98
C SER A 149 -10.69 15.93 -13.74
N ASN A 150 -9.84 16.94 -13.91
CA ASN A 150 -9.07 17.57 -12.82
C ASN A 150 -9.96 18.21 -11.74
N SER A 151 -11.26 18.37 -11.99
CA SER A 151 -12.23 18.86 -11.01
C SER A 151 -12.66 17.81 -9.98
N PHE A 152 -12.44 16.52 -10.25
CA PHE A 152 -12.75 15.45 -9.31
C PHE A 152 -11.60 15.31 -8.31
N ASN A 153 -11.88 15.34 -7.00
CA ASN A 153 -10.85 15.32 -5.96
C ASN A 153 -10.85 13.99 -5.21
N GLY A 154 -10.18 12.98 -5.76
CA GLY A 154 -10.08 11.65 -5.15
C GLY A 154 -10.08 10.53 -6.19
N GLY A 155 -10.41 9.33 -5.76
CA GLY A 155 -10.49 8.16 -6.61
C GLY A 155 -11.21 7.01 -5.93
N CYS A 156 -11.35 5.91 -6.65
CA CYS A 156 -11.84 4.67 -6.08
C CYS A 156 -11.37 3.47 -6.90
N ALA A 157 -11.36 2.29 -6.28
CA ALA A 157 -11.13 1.02 -6.94
C ALA A 157 -12.22 0.00 -6.58
N GLY A 158 -12.60 -0.82 -7.56
CA GLY A 158 -13.51 -1.95 -7.39
C GLY A 158 -12.81 -3.31 -7.53
N GLY A 159 -11.69 -3.36 -8.25
CA GLY A 159 -10.94 -4.59 -8.49
C GLY A 159 -9.78 -4.39 -9.45
N PHE A 160 -9.13 -5.48 -9.83
CA PHE A 160 -7.87 -5.45 -10.59
C PHE A 160 -7.94 -4.66 -11.90
N LYS A 161 -9.10 -4.68 -12.58
CA LYS A 161 -9.36 -3.94 -13.83
C LYS A 161 -10.29 -2.74 -13.65
N THR A 162 -10.69 -2.40 -12.43
CA THR A 162 -11.63 -1.31 -12.18
C THR A 162 -11.11 -0.38 -11.10
N GLY A 163 -10.75 0.83 -11.52
CA GLY A 163 -10.26 1.89 -10.66
C GLY A 163 -10.13 3.20 -11.42
N TYR A 164 -10.26 4.31 -10.70
CA TYR A 164 -10.16 5.65 -11.27
C TYR A 164 -9.57 6.66 -10.28
N SER A 165 -9.03 7.75 -10.82
CA SER A 165 -8.57 8.90 -10.04
C SER A 165 -8.86 10.20 -10.79
N GLY A 166 -8.97 11.30 -10.04
CA GLY A 166 -9.10 12.65 -10.58
C GLY A 166 -7.78 13.15 -11.15
N GLY A 167 -7.75 13.40 -12.46
CA GLY A 167 -6.55 13.86 -13.16
C GLY A 167 -5.34 12.92 -12.96
N PHE A 168 -4.14 13.47 -13.16
CA PHE A 168 -2.88 12.76 -12.92
C PHE A 168 -2.36 12.99 -11.49
N ASP A 169 -3.24 12.99 -10.48
CA ASP A 169 -2.86 13.11 -9.08
C ASP A 169 -2.09 11.86 -8.62
N LEU A 170 -0.76 11.97 -8.55
CA LEU A 170 0.12 10.85 -8.27
C LEU A 170 -0.16 10.18 -6.90
N PRO A 171 -0.27 10.91 -5.78
CA PRO A 171 -0.67 10.32 -4.50
C PRO A 171 -1.99 9.55 -4.59
N VAL A 172 -3.05 10.14 -5.15
CA VAL A 172 -4.34 9.46 -5.24
C VAL A 172 -4.24 8.22 -6.12
N THR A 173 -3.68 8.32 -7.33
CA THR A 173 -3.58 7.16 -8.22
C THR A 173 -2.82 6.00 -7.57
N ARG A 174 -1.64 6.24 -6.96
CA ARG A 174 -0.85 5.13 -6.40
C ARG A 174 -1.59 4.39 -5.27
N HIS A 175 -2.44 5.09 -4.54
CA HIS A 175 -3.29 4.57 -3.48
C HIS A 175 -4.44 3.73 -4.07
N GLU A 176 -5.16 4.27 -5.05
CA GLU A 176 -6.25 3.53 -5.71
C GLU A 176 -5.75 2.30 -6.46
N MET A 177 -4.61 2.39 -7.12
CA MET A 177 -3.97 1.22 -7.71
C MET A 177 -3.65 0.17 -6.64
N GLY A 178 -3.30 0.58 -5.42
CA GLY A 178 -3.10 -0.33 -4.28
C GLY A 178 -4.37 -1.11 -3.95
N HIS A 179 -5.52 -0.43 -3.91
CA HIS A 179 -6.82 -1.07 -3.75
C HIS A 179 -7.17 -2.02 -4.89
N GLN A 180 -6.76 -1.72 -6.14
CA GLN A 180 -6.93 -2.67 -7.27
C GLN A 180 -6.13 -3.97 -7.07
N PHE A 181 -5.05 -3.94 -6.26
CA PHE A 181 -4.32 -5.12 -5.77
C PHE A 181 -4.84 -5.67 -4.44
N SER A 182 -6.06 -5.30 -4.03
CA SER A 182 -6.68 -5.73 -2.76
C SER A 182 -5.96 -5.27 -1.50
N GLN A 183 -5.16 -4.19 -1.57
CA GLN A 183 -4.61 -3.61 -0.37
C GLN A 183 -5.70 -2.85 0.39
N ASP A 184 -5.86 -3.12 1.68
CA ASP A 184 -6.75 -2.38 2.56
C ASP A 184 -6.07 -1.10 3.05
N HIS A 185 -6.87 -0.17 3.56
CA HIS A 185 -6.31 0.94 4.32
C HIS A 185 -5.56 0.43 5.56
N THR A 186 -4.56 1.19 6.00
CA THR A 186 -3.87 0.96 7.29
C THR A 186 -4.34 1.91 8.38
N ILE A 187 -5.18 2.88 8.04
CA ILE A 187 -5.90 3.82 8.92
C ILE A 187 -7.37 3.90 8.47
N ASN A 188 -8.23 4.63 9.16
CA ASN A 188 -9.63 4.89 8.79
C ASN A 188 -10.47 3.65 8.45
N ASN A 189 -10.11 2.48 8.97
CA ASN A 189 -10.94 1.29 8.87
C ASN A 189 -11.88 1.18 10.07
N ASP A 190 -13.12 0.79 9.80
CA ASP A 190 -14.12 0.47 10.82
C ASP A 190 -13.92 -0.92 11.48
N GLY A 191 -12.96 -1.72 10.99
CA GLY A 191 -12.82 -3.16 11.26
C GLY A 191 -11.79 -3.58 12.33
N ASN A 192 -11.44 -2.70 13.28
CA ASN A 192 -10.36 -2.92 14.25
C ASN A 192 -9.01 -3.34 13.61
N ASN A 193 -8.75 -2.92 12.38
CA ASN A 193 -7.62 -3.31 11.56
C ASN A 193 -6.80 -2.09 11.10
N ASN A 194 -6.72 -1.05 11.95
CA ASN A 194 -5.83 0.10 11.75
C ASN A 194 -4.45 -0.21 12.33
N PHE A 195 -3.44 -0.23 11.47
CA PHE A 195 -2.06 -0.61 11.76
C PHE A 195 -1.10 0.59 11.79
N GLU A 196 -1.61 1.78 11.46
CA GLU A 196 -0.95 3.05 11.71
C GLU A 196 -1.88 3.94 12.56
N PRO A 197 -1.35 4.88 13.35
CA PRO A 197 -2.20 5.85 14.05
C PRO A 197 -2.83 6.85 13.06
N GLU A 198 -4.05 7.31 13.31
CA GLU A 198 -4.83 8.12 12.36
C GLU A 198 -4.14 9.44 11.99
N ASN A 199 -3.70 10.20 13.00
CA ASN A 199 -2.95 11.44 12.82
C ASN A 199 -1.48 11.26 12.42
N ALA A 200 -1.00 10.01 12.33
CA ALA A 200 0.40 9.70 12.06
C ALA A 200 0.61 8.65 10.97
N GLY A 201 -0.44 8.29 10.24
CA GLY A 201 -0.38 7.37 9.11
C GLY A 201 0.36 8.02 7.94
N ARG A 202 1.35 7.33 7.39
CA ARG A 202 2.21 7.89 6.33
C ARG A 202 2.25 7.06 5.07
N SER A 203 2.05 5.75 5.20
CA SER A 203 2.17 4.85 4.07
C SER A 203 1.15 5.14 2.96
N ILE A 204 1.36 4.54 1.79
CA ILE A 204 0.48 4.69 0.62
C ILE A 204 -0.98 4.42 0.98
N GLN A 205 -1.29 3.35 1.70
CA GLN A 205 -2.65 3.01 2.15
C GLN A 205 -3.03 3.58 3.53
N GLY A 206 -2.14 4.37 4.11
CA GLY A 206 -2.36 5.16 5.31
C GLY A 206 -2.76 6.60 4.95
N GLY A 207 -2.05 7.57 5.52
CA GLY A 207 -2.23 8.99 5.19
C GLY A 207 -1.66 9.41 3.83
N ASN A 208 -1.05 8.49 3.07
CA ASN A 208 -0.56 8.66 1.70
C ASN A 208 0.39 9.86 1.51
N THR A 209 1.08 10.26 2.58
CA THR A 209 2.06 11.35 2.55
C THR A 209 3.38 10.86 1.97
N ASP A 210 3.81 9.67 2.38
CA ASP A 210 5.05 9.05 1.95
C ASP A 210 4.81 7.98 0.86
N PRO A 211 5.66 7.92 -0.17
CA PRO A 211 5.47 7.02 -1.32
C PRO A 211 5.94 5.58 -1.04
N TYR A 212 5.72 5.07 0.16
CA TYR A 212 6.16 3.74 0.61
C TYR A 212 5.00 2.92 1.19
N ALA A 213 5.06 1.61 1.01
CA ALA A 213 4.06 0.69 1.53
C ALA A 213 4.28 0.39 3.02
N HIS A 214 3.19 0.29 3.77
CA HIS A 214 3.24 -0.41 5.04
C HIS A 214 3.43 -1.91 4.76
N SER A 215 4.14 -2.63 5.63
CA SER A 215 4.39 -4.06 5.43
C SER A 215 3.12 -4.91 5.33
N ARG A 216 1.98 -4.45 5.90
CA ARG A 216 0.65 -5.04 5.65
C ARG A 216 0.29 -4.97 4.17
N SER A 217 0.26 -3.78 3.59
CA SER A 217 -0.12 -3.54 2.20
C SER A 217 0.82 -4.27 1.23
N TYR A 218 2.12 -4.33 1.54
CA TYR A 218 3.06 -5.19 0.82
C TYR A 218 2.59 -6.65 0.73
N HIS A 219 2.22 -7.24 1.87
CA HIS A 219 1.80 -8.63 1.93
C HIS A 219 0.46 -8.86 1.23
N GLU A 220 -0.48 -7.92 1.30
CA GLU A 220 -1.76 -8.02 0.59
C GLU A 220 -1.56 -8.06 -0.92
N LEU A 221 -0.72 -7.18 -1.47
CA LEU A 221 -0.41 -7.18 -2.89
C LEU A 221 0.39 -8.42 -3.30
N ALA A 222 1.38 -8.84 -2.50
CA ALA A 222 2.13 -10.06 -2.77
C ALA A 222 1.21 -11.29 -2.77
N LEU A 223 0.28 -11.38 -1.82
CA LEU A 223 -0.72 -12.43 -1.77
C LEU A 223 -1.65 -12.38 -2.98
N HIS A 224 -2.16 -11.20 -3.34
CA HIS A 224 -3.03 -11.00 -4.49
C HIS A 224 -2.39 -11.50 -5.79
N LEU A 225 -1.12 -11.14 -6.04
CA LEU A 225 -0.39 -11.60 -7.23
C LEU A 225 0.03 -13.07 -7.18
N SER A 226 0.03 -13.71 -6.00
CA SER A 226 0.31 -15.15 -5.88
C SER A 226 -0.94 -16.02 -5.94
N THR A 227 -2.13 -15.43 -5.76
CA THR A 227 -3.40 -16.15 -5.63
C THR A 227 -4.41 -15.68 -6.67
N THR A 228 -5.00 -14.49 -6.50
CA THR A 228 -6.05 -13.91 -7.35
C THR A 228 -5.58 -13.71 -8.79
N GLU A 229 -4.38 -13.15 -8.98
CA GLU A 229 -3.83 -12.76 -10.29
C GLU A 229 -2.51 -13.49 -10.62
N ALA A 230 -2.39 -14.75 -10.16
CA ALA A 230 -1.17 -15.56 -10.28
C ALA A 230 -0.63 -15.66 -11.72
N GLY A 231 -1.53 -15.78 -12.70
CA GLY A 231 -1.20 -15.98 -14.12
C GLY A 231 -1.22 -14.74 -14.99
N THR A 232 -1.42 -13.56 -14.40
CA THR A 232 -1.61 -12.31 -15.15
C THR A 232 -0.30 -11.54 -15.30
N GLY A 233 -0.05 -10.97 -16.48
CA GLY A 233 1.20 -10.27 -16.81
C GLY A 233 2.32 -11.20 -17.27
N THR A 234 3.54 -10.65 -17.32
CA THR A 234 4.75 -11.39 -17.69
C THR A 234 5.81 -11.24 -16.60
N ASP A 235 6.43 -12.35 -16.22
CA ASP A 235 7.56 -12.34 -15.29
C ASP A 235 8.88 -12.15 -16.04
N VAL A 236 9.64 -11.14 -15.65
CA VAL A 236 10.96 -10.83 -16.19
C VAL A 236 12.00 -11.08 -15.10
N PRO A 237 12.93 -12.05 -15.28
CA PRO A 237 13.99 -12.29 -14.31
C PRO A 237 14.84 -11.04 -14.10
N THR A 238 14.97 -10.61 -12.85
CA THR A 238 15.76 -9.42 -12.48
C THR A 238 17.24 -9.77 -12.32
N GLY A 239 17.53 -11.03 -11.96
CA GLY A 239 18.86 -11.47 -11.54
C GLY A 239 19.13 -11.20 -10.06
N ASN A 240 18.17 -10.63 -9.32
CA ASN A 240 18.24 -10.36 -7.90
C ASN A 240 18.19 -11.65 -7.07
N ASN A 241 18.90 -11.68 -5.94
CA ASN A 241 18.76 -12.69 -4.90
C ASN A 241 18.10 -12.07 -3.67
N ILE A 242 16.95 -12.61 -3.26
CA ILE A 242 16.23 -12.09 -2.09
C ILE A 242 17.12 -12.03 -0.83
N PRO A 243 17.20 -10.87 -0.15
CA PRO A 243 17.95 -10.75 1.09
C PRO A 243 17.35 -11.63 2.18
N THR A 244 18.22 -12.19 3.02
CA THR A 244 17.80 -12.86 4.25
C THR A 244 17.67 -11.83 5.36
N VAL A 245 16.56 -11.86 6.10
CA VAL A 245 16.22 -10.87 7.13
C VAL A 245 15.96 -11.58 8.46
N ASP A 246 16.51 -11.04 9.54
CA ASP A 246 16.27 -11.48 10.92
C ASP A 246 15.90 -10.27 11.79
N ALA A 247 14.69 -10.28 12.35
CA ALA A 247 14.20 -9.24 13.25
C ALA A 247 14.77 -9.34 14.68
N GLY A 248 15.52 -10.40 14.98
CA GLY A 248 16.01 -10.69 16.31
C GLY A 248 14.94 -11.31 17.22
N PRO A 249 15.31 -11.63 18.48
CA PRO A 249 14.41 -12.30 19.41
C PRO A 249 13.42 -11.32 20.07
N ASP A 250 12.26 -11.86 20.46
CA ASP A 250 11.27 -11.17 21.29
C ASP A 250 11.88 -10.64 22.59
N ARG A 251 11.32 -9.52 23.09
CA ARG A 251 11.80 -8.82 24.28
C ARG A 251 10.66 -8.58 25.27
N THR A 252 10.98 -8.64 26.56
CA THR A 252 10.11 -8.16 27.64
C THR A 252 10.65 -6.85 28.16
N ILE A 253 9.87 -5.79 28.01
CA ILE A 253 10.24 -4.41 28.38
C ILE A 253 9.23 -3.91 29.42
N PRO A 254 9.67 -3.30 30.54
CA PRO A 254 8.74 -2.68 31.48
C PRO A 254 7.89 -1.60 30.80
N ALA A 255 6.63 -1.43 31.24
CA ALA A 255 5.76 -0.38 30.71
C ALA A 255 6.42 1.02 30.83
N SER A 256 6.04 1.93 29.93
CA SER A 256 6.56 3.30 29.86
C SER A 256 8.09 3.40 29.76
N THR A 257 8.74 2.41 29.12
CA THR A 257 10.20 2.37 28.95
C THR A 257 10.55 2.49 27.47
N PRO A 258 11.33 3.51 27.05
CA PRO A 258 11.87 3.58 25.70
C PRO A 258 12.68 2.34 25.34
N PHE A 259 12.59 1.89 24.10
CA PHE A 259 13.27 0.69 23.64
C PHE A 259 13.83 0.84 22.23
N ARG A 260 14.71 -0.08 21.86
CA ARG A 260 15.29 -0.18 20.51
C ARG A 260 15.02 -1.57 19.98
N LEU A 261 14.47 -1.63 18.77
CA LEU A 261 14.48 -2.86 17.96
C LEU A 261 15.68 -2.83 17.05
N GLU A 262 16.35 -3.97 16.90
CA GLU A 262 17.53 -4.12 16.07
C GLU A 262 17.50 -5.49 15.42
N GLY A 263 17.59 -5.49 14.10
CA GLY A 263 17.70 -6.69 13.30
C GLY A 263 18.93 -6.66 12.42
N MET A 264 18.99 -7.62 11.51
CA MET A 264 20.04 -7.73 10.52
C MET A 264 19.49 -8.27 9.21
N ALA A 265 20.19 -7.94 8.13
CA ALA A 265 19.98 -8.58 6.85
C ALA A 265 21.29 -8.84 6.14
N THR A 266 21.28 -9.86 5.29
CA THR A 266 22.39 -10.19 4.40
C THR A 266 21.86 -10.35 3.00
N ASP A 267 22.57 -9.75 2.05
CA ASP A 267 22.24 -9.81 0.64
C ASP A 267 23.40 -10.48 -0.13
N PRO A 268 23.13 -11.54 -0.92
CA PRO A 268 24.14 -12.13 -1.81
C PRO A 268 24.68 -11.15 -2.87
N ASP A 269 23.91 -10.12 -3.24
CA ASP A 269 24.25 -9.14 -4.27
C ASP A 269 25.03 -7.96 -3.67
N ALA A 270 26.36 -8.08 -3.65
CA ALA A 270 27.25 -7.14 -2.96
C ALA A 270 27.22 -5.67 -3.45
N GLY A 271 26.52 -5.36 -4.55
CA GLY A 271 26.35 -4.01 -5.08
C GLY A 271 25.11 -3.29 -4.56
N ASP A 272 24.20 -4.02 -3.91
CA ASP A 272 22.89 -3.54 -3.51
C ASP A 272 22.91 -2.78 -2.18
N LEU A 273 22.06 -1.76 -2.09
CA LEU A 273 21.97 -0.89 -0.90
C LEU A 273 20.79 -1.34 -0.06
N ILE A 274 21.09 -2.08 0.99
CA ILE A 274 20.07 -2.54 1.93
C ILE A 274 19.52 -1.36 2.75
N THR A 275 18.20 -1.24 2.76
CA THR A 275 17.45 -0.33 3.62
C THR A 275 16.45 -1.11 4.47
N TYR A 276 16.17 -0.60 5.66
CA TYR A 276 15.39 -1.25 6.71
C TYR A 276 14.22 -0.34 7.10
N VAL A 277 13.07 -0.94 7.39
CA VAL A 277 11.94 -0.25 7.99
C VAL A 277 11.26 -1.16 8.99
N TRP A 278 10.81 -0.57 10.09
CA TRP A 278 10.08 -1.26 11.14
C TRP A 278 8.66 -0.74 11.23
N ASP A 279 7.71 -1.66 11.03
CA ASP A 279 6.28 -1.41 11.07
C ASP A 279 5.65 -2.11 12.28
N GLN A 280 4.74 -1.42 12.96
CA GLN A 280 3.89 -2.07 13.94
C GLN A 280 2.76 -2.82 13.23
N LEU A 281 2.43 -4.02 13.69
CA LEU A 281 1.42 -4.90 13.11
C LEU A 281 0.30 -5.22 14.10
N ASP A 282 0.06 -4.34 15.07
CA ASP A 282 -1.07 -4.42 15.99
C ASP A 282 -2.23 -3.59 15.43
N GLY A 283 -3.27 -4.26 14.94
CA GLY A 283 -4.51 -3.63 14.51
C GLY A 283 -5.32 -3.16 15.71
N GLY A 284 -6.14 -2.13 15.50
CA GLY A 284 -7.11 -1.67 16.48
C GLY A 284 -8.16 -0.76 15.86
N VAL A 285 -9.07 -0.26 16.71
CA VAL A 285 -9.96 0.86 16.36
C VAL A 285 -9.14 2.06 15.89
N ALA A 286 -9.73 2.89 15.04
CA ALA A 286 -9.14 4.16 14.64
C ALA A 286 -8.81 5.01 15.90
N GLN A 287 -7.57 5.47 16.02
CA GLN A 287 -7.11 6.28 17.14
C GLN A 287 -6.02 7.28 16.74
N ASP A 288 -6.11 8.48 17.29
CA ASP A 288 -5.06 9.49 17.25
C ASP A 288 -4.08 9.30 18.42
N LEU A 289 -2.83 9.72 18.21
CA LEU A 289 -1.84 9.83 19.27
C LEU A 289 -1.70 11.27 19.79
N PRO A 290 -1.38 11.47 21.08
CA PRO A 290 -1.33 10.44 22.14
C PRO A 290 -2.71 9.84 22.41
N THR A 291 -2.76 8.54 22.70
CA THR A 291 -4.03 7.83 22.92
C THR A 291 -4.28 7.62 24.41
N ALA A 292 -5.55 7.71 24.83
CA ALA A 292 -5.95 7.30 26.18
C ALA A 292 -6.11 5.77 26.29
N ASN A 293 -6.31 5.07 25.17
CA ASN A 293 -6.41 3.62 25.10
C ASN A 293 -5.15 3.07 24.42
N ASP A 294 -4.13 2.81 25.23
CA ASP A 294 -2.88 2.21 24.78
C ASP A 294 -2.90 0.68 24.83
N THR A 295 -4.05 0.06 25.07
CA THR A 295 -4.15 -1.39 25.26
C THR A 295 -4.32 -2.18 23.97
N GLU A 296 -4.61 -1.52 22.85
CA GLU A 296 -4.77 -2.07 21.50
C GLU A 296 -4.30 -1.08 20.42
N GLY A 297 -4.20 -1.53 19.17
CA GLY A 297 -3.90 -0.69 18.01
C GLY A 297 -2.45 -0.19 17.90
N ALA A 298 -2.24 0.61 16.86
CA ALA A 298 -0.94 1.20 16.57
C ALA A 298 -0.62 2.37 17.50
N LEU A 299 0.61 2.37 18.03
CA LEU A 299 1.16 3.40 18.90
C LEU A 299 2.38 4.09 18.29
N PHE A 300 2.88 3.61 17.16
CA PHE A 300 4.08 4.15 16.52
C PHE A 300 3.86 4.33 15.03
N SER A 301 4.01 5.57 14.55
CA SER A 301 4.02 5.89 13.12
C SER A 301 5.09 5.07 12.38
N ARG A 302 4.85 4.76 11.11
CA ARG A 302 5.88 4.21 10.22
C ARG A 302 6.90 5.28 9.86
N MET A 303 8.20 4.93 9.89
CA MET A 303 9.27 5.82 9.43
C MET A 303 9.69 5.50 7.99
N VAL A 304 10.31 6.47 7.32
CA VAL A 304 10.90 6.22 6.00
C VAL A 304 12.03 5.18 6.11
N PRO A 305 12.19 4.28 5.12
CA PRO A 305 13.27 3.31 5.14
C PRO A 305 14.65 3.97 5.29
N ALA A 306 15.51 3.36 6.09
CA ALA A 306 16.81 3.90 6.44
C ALA A 306 17.91 2.82 6.35
N VAL A 307 19.18 3.21 6.26
CA VAL A 307 20.30 2.25 6.22
C VAL A 307 20.65 1.67 7.60
N GLN A 308 20.07 2.23 8.67
CA GLN A 308 20.21 1.71 10.02
C GLN A 308 19.29 0.50 10.21
N SER A 309 19.85 -0.62 10.66
CA SER A 309 19.08 -1.86 10.93
C SER A 309 18.28 -1.83 12.25
N TYR A 310 18.32 -0.69 12.95
CA TYR A 310 17.65 -0.48 14.23
C TYR A 310 16.72 0.73 14.19
N ARG A 311 15.70 0.71 15.05
CA ARG A 311 14.80 1.83 15.32
C ARG A 311 14.61 1.99 16.82
N GLU A 312 14.65 3.23 17.28
CA GLU A 312 14.33 3.61 18.66
C GLU A 312 12.87 4.04 18.75
N TYR A 313 12.24 3.67 19.87
CA TYR A 313 10.84 3.90 20.16
C TYR A 313 10.68 4.59 21.52
N PRO A 314 10.21 5.85 21.54
CA PRO A 314 10.09 6.77 20.40
C PRO A 314 11.46 7.16 19.79
N LYS A 315 11.47 7.99 18.74
CA LYS A 315 12.70 8.56 18.15
C LYS A 315 13.69 9.05 19.21
N LEU A 316 15.00 8.87 19.00
CA LEU A 316 16.04 9.28 19.96
C LEU A 316 15.92 10.73 20.43
N SER A 317 15.56 11.67 19.55
CA SER A 317 15.36 13.06 19.94
C SER A 317 14.29 13.21 21.02
N ARG A 318 13.18 12.47 20.89
CA ARG A 318 12.09 12.43 21.87
C ARG A 318 12.53 11.77 23.17
N VAL A 319 13.37 10.73 23.06
CA VAL A 319 13.96 10.09 24.24
C VAL A 319 14.84 11.06 25.04
N LEU A 320 15.69 11.84 24.36
CA LEU A 320 16.55 12.83 24.99
C LEU A 320 15.75 13.98 25.62
N ASP A 321 14.65 14.37 25.00
CA ASP A 321 13.74 15.41 25.47
C ASP A 321 12.78 14.94 26.58
N HIS A 322 12.80 13.64 26.93
CA HIS A 322 11.87 13.01 27.87
C HIS A 322 10.39 13.20 27.48
N ASP A 323 10.12 13.19 26.17
CA ASP A 323 8.80 13.38 25.57
C ASP A 323 8.34 12.06 24.92
N PHE A 324 7.63 11.22 25.67
CA PHE A 324 7.32 9.85 25.26
C PHE A 324 5.92 9.66 24.65
N ALA A 325 5.13 10.73 24.58
CA ALA A 325 3.75 10.72 24.12
C ALA A 325 3.55 11.91 23.19
N THR A 326 3.59 11.65 21.89
CA THR A 326 3.57 12.66 20.83
C THR A 326 2.46 12.38 19.82
N GLU A 327 2.26 13.28 18.87
CA GLU A 327 1.35 13.06 17.75
C GLU A 327 1.82 11.95 16.78
N GLU A 328 3.05 11.45 16.90
CA GLU A 328 3.59 10.40 16.00
C GLU A 328 3.81 9.05 16.69
N GLU A 329 4.10 9.06 17.98
CA GLU A 329 4.58 7.91 18.74
C GLU A 329 4.17 8.05 20.21
N ASP A 330 3.72 6.95 20.81
CA ASP A 330 3.30 6.87 22.21
C ASP A 330 3.80 5.56 22.84
N LEU A 331 4.20 5.58 24.11
CA LEU A 331 4.65 4.38 24.82
C LEU A 331 3.49 3.71 25.57
N PRO A 332 3.36 2.38 25.52
CA PRO A 332 2.35 1.70 26.32
C PRO A 332 2.65 1.88 27.81
N THR A 333 1.67 2.41 28.55
CA THR A 333 1.66 2.56 30.00
C THR A 333 1.19 1.31 30.72
N GLN A 334 0.56 0.39 29.99
CA GLN A 334 0.09 -0.91 30.47
C GLN A 334 0.83 -2.07 29.80
N SER A 335 0.81 -3.24 30.43
CA SER A 335 1.37 -4.45 29.84
C SER A 335 0.52 -4.91 28.67
N ARG A 336 1.13 -5.01 27.48
CA ARG A 336 0.57 -5.59 26.26
C ARG A 336 1.71 -6.17 25.43
N ASP A 337 1.39 -7.14 24.57
CA ASP A 337 2.31 -7.53 23.51
C ASP A 337 2.31 -6.44 22.43
N LEU A 338 3.45 -6.24 21.77
CA LEU A 338 3.55 -5.39 20.59
C LEU A 338 4.16 -6.22 19.46
N ASN A 339 3.51 -6.26 18.32
CA ASN A 339 3.98 -7.01 17.16
C ASN A 339 4.65 -6.06 16.18
N PHE A 340 5.94 -6.28 15.91
CA PHE A 340 6.69 -5.50 14.94
C PHE A 340 7.21 -6.38 13.82
N ARG A 341 7.27 -5.82 12.62
CA ARG A 341 7.91 -6.43 11.46
C ARG A 341 9.06 -5.57 11.00
N LEU A 342 10.21 -6.22 10.81
CA LEU A 342 11.30 -5.68 10.02
C LEU A 342 11.10 -6.03 8.55
N THR A 343 11.05 -5.02 7.68
CA THR A 343 11.06 -5.17 6.23
C THR A 343 12.36 -4.61 5.69
N VAL A 344 12.94 -5.30 4.71
CA VAL A 344 14.20 -4.93 4.09
C VAL A 344 14.01 -4.81 2.59
N ASN A 345 14.54 -3.73 2.02
CA ASN A 345 14.58 -3.51 0.58
C ASN A 345 16.06 -3.44 0.17
N ASP A 346 16.48 -4.34 -0.70
CA ASP A 346 17.85 -4.41 -1.25
C ASP A 346 18.15 -3.24 -2.22
N ASN A 347 17.12 -2.54 -2.70
CA ASN A 347 17.23 -1.51 -3.73
C ASN A 347 17.86 -2.02 -5.03
N HIS A 348 17.71 -3.32 -5.34
CA HIS A 348 18.26 -3.94 -6.53
C HIS A 348 17.80 -3.21 -7.78
N LYS A 349 18.76 -2.92 -8.66
CA LYS A 349 18.49 -2.31 -9.97
C LYS A 349 19.05 -3.14 -11.10
N PHE A 350 18.24 -3.34 -12.13
CA PHE A 350 18.64 -4.05 -13.34
C PHE A 350 18.26 -3.26 -14.59
N ASN A 351 18.91 -3.60 -15.72
CA ASN A 351 18.63 -2.96 -17.00
C ASN A 351 17.39 -3.60 -17.63
N TYR A 352 16.33 -2.82 -17.74
CA TYR A 352 15.10 -3.17 -18.43
C TYR A 352 14.92 -2.25 -19.64
N ASN A 353 14.97 -2.82 -20.85
CA ASN A 353 14.79 -2.10 -22.11
C ASN A 353 15.68 -0.84 -22.26
N GLY A 354 16.92 -0.89 -21.77
CA GLY A 354 17.89 0.20 -21.85
C GLY A 354 17.81 1.21 -20.71
N GLN A 355 16.94 0.99 -19.72
CA GLN A 355 16.81 1.84 -18.53
C GLN A 355 17.14 1.04 -17.28
N LEU A 356 17.93 1.64 -16.38
CA LEU A 356 18.19 1.07 -15.07
C LEU A 356 16.99 1.35 -14.16
N ILE A 357 16.26 0.31 -13.74
CA ILE A 357 15.06 0.43 -12.90
C ILE A 357 15.20 -0.38 -11.62
N ASN A 358 14.50 0.03 -10.56
CA ASN A 358 14.43 -0.73 -9.31
C ASN A 358 13.39 -1.87 -9.45
N ALA A 359 13.77 -3.07 -9.03
CA ALA A 359 12.90 -4.25 -8.97
C ALA A 359 13.15 -5.08 -7.71
N SER A 360 13.29 -4.39 -6.58
CA SER A 360 13.60 -5.00 -5.28
C SER A 360 12.45 -5.87 -4.80
N GLY A 361 11.23 -5.31 -4.72
CA GLY A 361 10.08 -5.99 -4.16
C GLY A 361 10.16 -6.04 -2.65
#